data_AF-A0A9D8FRH7-F1
#
_entry.id   AF-A0A9D8FRH7-F1
#
_cell.length_a   1.000
_cell.length_b   1.000
_cell.length_c   1.000
_cell.angle_alpha   90.00
_cell.angle_beta   90.00
_cell.angle_gamma   90.00
#
_symmetry.space_group_name_H-M   'P 1'
#
loop_
_entity.id
_entity.type
_entity.pdbx_description
1 polymer ?
#
loop_
_entity_poly.entity_id
_entity_poly.type
_entity_poly.pdbx_seq_one_letter_code
_entity_poly.pdbx_strand_id
1 'polypeptide(L)' 'MLTVKGVYDHGRIKMIHDVKFDKTINVLITFLEDFEIQNVIPKREKTFSFKKSKKLLKNYKGSLSQAVLDERRSQL' A
#
# COMPACT_ATOMS: atom_id res chain seq x y z
N MET A 1 32.85 -13.29 15.74
CA MET A 1 31.88 -13.76 14.72
C MET A 1 31.49 -12.55 13.88
N LEU A 2 31.84 -12.52 12.59
CA LEU A 2 31.53 -11.38 11.72
C LEU A 2 30.12 -11.57 11.14
N THR A 3 29.18 -10.74 11.58
CA THR A 3 27.81 -10.75 11.03
C THR A 3 27.69 -9.66 10.00
N VAL A 4 27.44 -10.04 8.75
CA VAL A 4 27.25 -9.07 7.68
C VAL A 4 25.76 -8.94 7.39
N LYS A 5 25.27 -7.69 7.40
CA LYS A 5 23.87 -7.38 7.12
C LYS A 5 23.68 -7.08 5.64
N GLY A 6 22.59 -7.60 5.08
CA GLY A 6 22.19 -7.40 3.70
C GLY A 6 20.68 -7.41 3.57
N VAL A 7 20.21 -6.92 2.43
CA VAL A 7 18.80 -6.98 2.05
C VAL A 7 18.61 -8.17 1.13
N TYR A 8 17.66 -9.04 1.45
CA TYR A 8 17.24 -10.12 0.55
C TYR A 8 16.14 -9.60 -0.38
N ASP A 9 16.37 -9.70 -1.69
CA ASP A 9 15.43 -9.25 -2.72
C ASP A 9 15.45 -10.22 -3.91
N HIS A 10 14.30 -10.79 -4.25
CA HIS A 10 14.11 -11.71 -5.40
C HIS A 10 15.20 -12.80 -5.56
N GLY A 11 15.59 -13.46 -4.46
CA GLY A 11 16.58 -14.55 -4.50
C GLY A 11 18.05 -14.09 -4.47
N ARG A 12 18.31 -12.80 -4.32
CA ARG A 12 19.67 -12.24 -4.20
C ARG A 12 19.83 -11.49 -2.88
N ILE A 13 20.98 -11.64 -2.23
CA ILE A 13 21.34 -10.86 -1.04
C ILE A 13 22.22 -9.71 -1.50
N LYS A 14 21.75 -8.47 -1.32
CA LYS A 14 22.55 -7.26 -1.51
C LYS A 14 23.16 -6.85 -0.17
N MET A 15 24.48 -6.94 -0.07
CA MET A 15 25.20 -6.54 1.14
C MET A 15 25.18 -5.03 1.31
N ILE A 16 25.01 -4.54 2.54
CA ILE A 16 25.03 -3.10 2.83
C ILE A 16 26.47 -2.55 2.77
N HIS A 17 27.44 -3.38 3.10
CA HIS A 17 28.86 -3.04 3.07
C HIS A 17 29.58 -4.01 2.14
N ASP A 18 30.56 -3.48 1.41
CA ASP A 18 31.44 -4.30 0.57
C ASP A 18 32.38 -5.11 1.47
N VAL A 19 32.13 -6.42 1.51
CA VAL A 19 33.01 -7.37 2.19
C VAL A 19 33.69 -8.23 1.13
N LYS A 20 35.01 -8.10 1.03
CA LYS A 20 35.83 -8.91 0.13
C LYS A 20 36.35 -10.13 0.88
N PHE A 21 36.22 -11.29 0.26
CA PHE A 21 36.82 -12.53 0.72
C PHE A 21 37.74 -13.05 -0.37
N ASP A 22 39.03 -13.20 -0.06
CA ASP A 22 40.04 -13.67 -1.03
C ASP A 22 39.96 -15.18 -1.30
N LYS A 23 39.08 -15.88 -0.59
CA LYS A 23 38.91 -17.34 -0.64
C LYS A 23 37.43 -17.70 -0.55
N THR A 24 37.08 -18.87 -1.09
CA THR A 24 35.73 -19.45 -0.95
C THR A 24 35.44 -19.72 0.53
N ILE A 25 34.30 -19.24 1.01
CA ILE A 25 33.87 -19.37 2.40
C ILE A 25 32.47 -19.99 2.48
N ASN A 26 32.26 -20.84 3.49
CA ASN A 26 30.93 -21.33 3.83
C ASN A 26 30.20 -20.27 4.66
N VAL A 27 28.93 -20.02 4.34
CA VAL A 27 28.12 -18.99 5.00
C VAL A 27 26.87 -19.59 5.62
N LEU A 28 26.51 -19.11 6.81
CA LEU A 28 25.24 -19.36 7.46
C LEU A 28 24.34 -18.14 7.23
N ILE A 29 23.22 -18.33 6.53
CA ILE A 29 22.26 -17.27 6.24
C ILE A 29 21.11 -17.41 7.22
N THR A 30 20.88 -16.36 8.01
CA THR A 30 19.73 -16.26 8.90
C THR A 30 18.83 -15.15 8.38
N PHE A 31 17.64 -15.52 7.93
CA PHE A 31 16.60 -14.55 7.64
C PHE A 31 16.00 -14.10 8.96
N LEU A 32 16.28 -12.85 9.30
CA LEU A 32 15.49 -12.16 10.30
C LEU A 32 14.19 -11.84 9.58
N GLU A 33 13.19 -12.73 9.69
CA GLU A 33 11.82 -12.29 9.50
C GLU A 33 11.63 -11.19 10.53
N ASP A 34 11.73 -9.94 10.08
CA ASP A 34 10.87 -8.92 10.63
C ASP A 34 9.48 -9.53 10.41
N PHE A 35 8.96 -10.23 11.43
CA PHE A 35 7.52 -10.41 11.63
C PHE A 35 6.95 -9.16 11.05
N GLU A 36 6.17 -9.31 9.96
CA GLU A 36 5.58 -8.20 9.25
C GLU A 36 5.36 -7.16 10.33
N ILE A 37 6.11 -6.05 10.29
CA ILE A 37 5.54 -4.85 10.86
C ILE A 37 4.25 -4.89 10.08
N GLN A 38 3.18 -5.27 10.78
CA GLN A 38 1.85 -5.05 10.32
C GLN A 38 1.94 -3.54 10.21
N ASN A 39 2.38 -3.08 9.04
CA ASN A 39 1.86 -1.95 8.37
C ASN A 39 0.39 -2.38 8.33
N VAL A 40 -0.27 -2.17 9.45
CA VAL A 40 -1.63 -1.73 9.56
C VAL A 40 -1.59 -0.42 8.77
N ILE A 41 -1.40 -0.54 7.46
CA ILE A 41 -2.12 0.24 6.49
C ILE A 41 -3.52 0.04 7.02
N PRO A 42 -4.09 1.04 7.72
CA PRO A 42 -5.41 0.88 8.32
C PRO A 42 -6.25 0.34 7.19
N LYS A 43 -6.73 -0.91 7.35
CA LYS A 43 -7.35 -1.70 6.31
C LYS A 43 -8.40 -0.78 5.73
N ARG A 44 -8.10 -0.13 4.60
CA ARG A 44 -8.84 1.06 4.16
C ARG A 44 -10.21 0.50 3.93
N GLU A 45 -11.14 0.75 4.86
CA GLU A 45 -12.40 0.07 4.85
C GLU A 45 -12.96 0.38 3.46
N LYS A 46 -13.17 -0.66 2.65
CA LYS A 46 -13.74 -0.49 1.32
C LYS A 46 -15.23 -0.19 1.52
N THR A 47 -15.53 0.91 2.21
CA THR A 47 -16.87 1.44 2.48
C THR A 47 -17.51 1.85 1.16
N PHE A 48 -16.71 2.36 0.23
CA PHE A 48 -17.17 2.71 -1.09
C PHE A 48 -17.22 1.52 -2.05
N SER A 49 -18.38 1.28 -2.64
CA SER A 49 -18.58 0.31 -3.71
C SER A 49 -19.36 0.95 -4.86
N PHE A 50 -18.66 1.17 -5.98
CA PHE A 50 -19.26 1.75 -7.18
C PHE A 50 -20.50 0.96 -7.66
N LYS A 51 -20.46 -0.37 -7.55
CA LYS A 51 -21.59 -1.25 -7.90
C LYS A 51 -22.81 -1.00 -7.00
N LYS A 52 -22.61 -0.81 -5.69
CA LYS A 52 -23.69 -0.47 -4.75
C LYS A 52 -24.27 0.91 -5.07
N SER A 53 -23.42 1.91 -5.28
CA SER A 53 -23.84 3.27 -5.64
C SER A 53 -24.62 3.31 -6.95
N LYS A 54 -24.16 2.59 -8.00
CA LYS A 54 -24.87 2.50 -9.29
C LYS A 54 -26.26 1.86 -9.15
N LYS A 55 -26.41 0.86 -8.27
CA LYS A 55 -27.72 0.24 -7.99
C LYS A 55 -28.65 1.20 -7.27
N LEU A 56 -28.15 1.90 -6.24
CA LEU A 56 -28.93 2.88 -5.48
C LEU A 56 -29.43 4.04 -6.36
N LEU A 57 -28.59 4.50 -7.29
CA LEU A 57 -28.90 5.64 -8.16
C LEU A 57 -29.66 5.26 -9.44
N LYS A 58 -30.02 3.99 -9.65
CA LYS A 58 -30.62 3.51 -10.91
C LYS A 58 -31.85 4.32 -11.36
N ASN A 59 -32.64 4.81 -10.40
CA ASN A 59 -33.88 5.55 -10.66
C ASN A 59 -33.78 7.03 -10.23
N TYR A 60 -32.60 7.49 -9.80
CA TYR A 60 -32.41 8.87 -9.39
C TYR A 60 -32.28 9.76 -10.64
N LYS A 61 -33.17 10.75 -10.77
CA LYS A 61 -33.22 11.68 -11.90
C LYS A 61 -32.72 13.09 -11.56
N GLY A 62 -32.28 13.31 -10.32
CA GLY A 62 -31.80 14.62 -9.89
C GLY A 62 -30.43 14.96 -10.48
N SER A 63 -30.17 16.25 -10.62
CA SER A 63 -28.87 16.79 -11.01
C SER A 63 -28.34 17.66 -9.88
N LEU A 64 -27.11 17.39 -9.45
CA LEU A 64 -26.42 18.22 -8.47
C LEU A 64 -26.30 19.66 -8.96
N SER A 65 -25.99 19.83 -10.26
CA SER A 65 -25.88 21.16 -10.87
C SER A 65 -27.19 21.93 -10.79
N GLN A 66 -28.33 21.26 -10.96
CA GLN A 66 -29.64 21.92 -10.84
C GLN A 66 -29.91 22.37 -9.39
N ALA A 67 -29.63 21.50 -8.41
CA ALA A 67 -29.80 21.83 -7.01
C ALA A 67 -28.95 23.05 -6.59
N VAL A 68 -27.71 23.13 -7.07
CA VAL A 68 -26.82 24.28 -6.80
C VAL A 68 -27.34 25.57 -7.45
N LEU A 69 -27.91 25.49 -8.65
CA LEU A 69 -28.51 26.65 -9.31
C LEU A 69 -29.76 27.14 -8.56
N ASP A 70 -30.61 26.21 -8.12
CA ASP A 70 -31.83 26.54 -7.37
C ASP A 70 -31.49 27.16 -6.02
N GLU A 71 -30.46 26.67 -5.32
CA GLU A 71 -29.95 27.27 -4.09
C GLU A 71 -29.47 28.71 -4.28
N ARG A 72 -28.76 29.00 -5.38
CA ARG A 72 -28.32 30.38 -5.65
C ARG A 72 -29.47 31.31 -6.04
N ARG A 73 -30.48 30.79 -6.73
CA ARG A 73 -31.65 31.58 -7.13
C ARG A 73 -32.55 31.93 -5.95
N SER A 74 -32.61 31.09 -4.92
CA SER A 74 -33.41 31.36 -3.72
C SER A 74 -32.77 32.37 -2.75
N GLN A 75 -31.51 32.75 -2.98
CA GLN A 75 -30.77 33.75 -2.19
C GLN A 75 -30.75 35.14 -2.83
N LEU A 76 -31.46 35.33 -3.94
CA LEU A 76 -31.68 36.62 -4.63
C LEU A 76 -33.13 37.07 -4.44
#